data_AF-A0A699T1K0-F1
#
_entry.id   AF-A0A699T1K0-F1
#
_cell.length_a   1.000
_cell.length_b   1.000
_cell.length_c   1.000
_cell.angle_alpha   90.00
_cell.angle_beta   90.00
_cell.angle_gamma   90.00
#
_symmetry.space_group_name_H-M   'P 1'
#
loop_
_entity.id
_entity.type
_entity.pdbx_description
1 polymer ?
#
loop_
_entity_poly.entity_id
_entity_poly.type
_entity_poly.pdbx_seq_one_letter_code
_entity_poly.pdbx_strand_id
1 'polypeptide(L)'
;MDGKVHTYKARLVAKGCTQTYGIDYEETFSHVAGIRAIRILIAIATYYDYKIWQMDVKTAFLNGRLDEDIYMEQPEGYVDPKYPNRVCKLQRSIYGLKQALRQWNKRFDEEIKKCTRPDVAFGQNLVSRYQQNPGKLHW
;
A
#
# COMPACT_ATOMS: atom_id res chain seq x y z
N MET A 1 3.76 -5.36 -36.42
CA MET A 1 4.29 -4.68 -35.21
C MET A 1 5.77 -4.42 -35.46
N ASP A 2 6.17 -3.18 -35.74
CA ASP A 2 7.46 -2.81 -36.35
C ASP A 2 8.71 -2.92 -35.45
N GLY A 3 8.69 -3.73 -34.40
CA GLY A 3 9.86 -4.03 -33.56
C GLY A 3 10.50 -2.83 -32.84
N LYS A 4 9.95 -1.62 -32.96
CA LYS A 4 10.47 -0.41 -32.29
C LYS A 4 10.01 -0.36 -30.83
N VAL A 5 10.93 0.00 -29.95
CA VAL A 5 10.63 0.25 -28.53
C VAL A 5 9.70 1.46 -28.44
N HIS A 6 8.48 1.24 -27.95
CA HIS A 6 7.47 2.29 -27.82
C HIS A 6 7.46 3.00 -26.45
N THR A 7 8.07 2.42 -25.41
CA THR A 7 8.06 3.02 -24.06
C THR A 7 9.22 2.51 -23.21
N TYR A 8 9.95 3.43 -22.57
CA TYR A 8 10.92 3.12 -21.52
C TYR A 8 10.23 3.20 -20.15
N LYS A 9 10.38 2.17 -19.32
CA LYS A 9 9.82 2.12 -17.97
C LYS A 9 10.93 2.01 -16.94
N ALA A 10 10.90 2.89 -15.95
CA ALA A 10 11.73 2.82 -14.75
C ALA A 10 10.81 2.77 -13.52
N ARG A 11 11.30 2.20 -12.42
CA ARG A 11 10.59 2.18 -11.12
C ARG A 11 11.53 2.63 -10.03
N LEU A 12 11.05 3.55 -9.19
CA LEU A 12 11.72 3.93 -7.95
C LEU A 12 11.23 3.02 -6.82
N VAL A 13 12.15 2.34 -6.16
CA VAL A 13 11.85 1.37 -5.09
C VAL A 13 12.75 1.66 -3.90
N ALA A 14 12.16 1.75 -2.71
CA ALA A 14 12.90 1.86 -1.46
C ALA A 14 13.53 0.51 -1.12
N LYS A 15 14.75 0.54 -0.57
CA LYS A 15 15.41 -0.63 -0.02
C LYS A 15 14.95 -0.86 1.43
N GLY A 16 13.73 -1.35 1.63
CA GLY A 16 13.13 -1.46 2.97
C GLY A 16 13.94 -2.26 4.00
N CYS A 17 14.86 -3.12 3.58
CA CYS A 17 15.75 -3.83 4.50
C CYS A 17 16.73 -2.91 5.25
N THR A 18 16.96 -1.68 4.78
CA THR A 18 17.77 -0.68 5.50
C THR A 18 16.97 0.12 6.52
N GLN A 19 15.64 -0.07 6.60
CA GLN A 19 14.81 0.63 7.59
C GLN A 19 14.88 -0.04 8.97
N THR A 20 15.02 0.80 9.99
CA THR A 20 15.15 0.44 11.40
C THR A 20 13.82 0.60 12.14
N TYR A 21 13.41 -0.47 12.85
CA TYR A 21 12.21 -0.47 13.68
C TYR A 21 12.32 0.55 14.83
N GLY A 22 11.25 1.28 15.11
CA GLY A 22 11.20 2.33 16.14
C GLY A 22 11.88 3.65 15.73
N ILE A 23 12.48 3.71 14.54
CA ILE A 23 13.03 4.94 13.95
C ILE A 23 12.29 5.26 12.66
N ASP A 24 12.34 4.35 11.69
CA ASP A 24 11.78 4.56 10.35
C ASP A 24 10.35 4.03 10.20
N TYR A 25 9.94 3.14 11.10
CA TYR A 25 8.59 2.57 11.16
C TYR A 25 8.31 1.92 12.53
N GLU A 26 7.06 1.95 12.95
CA GLU A 26 6.57 1.24 14.14
C GLU A 26 5.71 0.02 13.80
N GLU A 27 5.08 0.00 12.63
CA GLU A 27 4.17 -1.07 12.22
C GLU A 27 4.23 -1.30 10.71
N THR A 28 4.18 -2.56 10.28
CA THR A 28 4.29 -2.96 8.86
C THR A 28 3.02 -3.58 8.29
N PHE A 29 2.02 -3.84 9.14
CA PHE A 29 0.86 -4.62 8.76
C PHE A 29 -0.07 -3.90 7.81
N SER A 30 -0.62 -4.64 6.86
CA SER A 30 -1.77 -4.21 6.07
C SER A 30 -2.75 -5.35 5.89
N HIS A 31 -4.01 -4.97 5.74
CA HIS A 31 -5.05 -5.95 5.48
C HIS A 31 -4.89 -6.61 4.11
N VAL A 32 -4.75 -7.93 4.10
CA VAL A 32 -4.83 -8.77 2.90
C VAL A 32 -5.96 -9.77 3.13
N ALA A 33 -7.06 -9.61 2.38
CA ALA A 33 -8.21 -10.49 2.52
C ALA A 33 -7.80 -11.96 2.33
N GLY A 34 -8.11 -12.79 3.34
CA GLY A 34 -7.81 -14.22 3.26
C GLY A 34 -8.64 -14.92 2.19
N ILE A 35 -8.05 -15.89 1.49
CA ILE A 35 -8.73 -16.60 0.39
C ILE A 35 -10.05 -17.26 0.83
N ARG A 36 -10.16 -17.70 2.09
CA ARG A 36 -11.41 -18.24 2.65
C ARG A 36 -12.52 -17.18 2.70
N ALA A 37 -12.21 -15.96 3.13
CA ALA A 37 -13.17 -14.87 3.17
C ALA A 37 -13.62 -14.47 1.75
N ILE A 38 -12.68 -14.43 0.80
CA ILE A 38 -12.99 -14.18 -0.62
C ILE A 38 -13.95 -15.25 -1.17
N ARG A 39 -13.70 -16.54 -0.88
CA ARG A 39 -14.58 -17.64 -1.32
C ARG A 39 -15.98 -17.54 -0.72
N ILE A 40 -16.09 -17.21 0.57
CA ILE A 40 -17.39 -17.01 1.24
C ILE A 40 -18.14 -15.83 0.60
N LEU A 41 -17.44 -14.70 0.36
CA LEU A 41 -18.03 -13.53 -0.29
C LEU A 41 -18.58 -13.88 -1.69
N ILE A 42 -17.80 -14.60 -2.49
CA ILE A 42 -18.23 -15.05 -3.83
C ILE A 42 -19.42 -15.99 -3.72
N ALA A 43 -19.40 -16.97 -2.81
CA ALA A 43 -20.52 -17.90 -2.62
C ALA A 43 -21.82 -17.20 -2.24
N ILE A 44 -21.76 -16.22 -1.33
CA ILE A 44 -22.90 -15.38 -0.95
C ILE A 44 -23.39 -14.58 -2.16
N ALA A 45 -22.47 -13.93 -2.89
CA ALA A 45 -22.84 -13.14 -4.06
C ALA A 45 -23.53 -14.00 -5.14
N THR A 46 -23.03 -15.21 -5.41
CA THR A 46 -23.65 -16.14 -6.35
C THR A 46 -25.02 -16.62 -5.86
N TYR A 47 -25.18 -16.91 -4.57
CA TYR A 47 -26.45 -17.38 -4.01
C TYR A 47 -27.57 -16.32 -4.12
N TYR A 48 -27.25 -15.05 -3.87
CA TYR A 48 -28.21 -13.94 -3.95
C TYR A 48 -28.25 -13.23 -5.32
N ASP A 49 -27.58 -13.77 -6.33
CA ASP A 49 -27.45 -13.16 -7.68
C ASP A 49 -26.94 -11.70 -7.65
N TYR A 50 -25.95 -11.44 -6.79
CA TYR A 50 -25.29 -10.15 -6.69
C TYR A 50 -24.16 -10.00 -7.70
N LYS A 51 -24.04 -8.78 -8.25
CA LYS A 51 -22.92 -8.41 -9.12
C LYS A 51 -21.70 -7.99 -8.30
N ILE A 52 -20.56 -8.61 -8.58
CA ILE A 52 -19.26 -8.23 -8.03
C ILE A 52 -18.57 -7.28 -9.00
N TRP A 53 -18.12 -6.13 -8.48
CA TRP A 53 -17.29 -5.17 -9.22
C TRP A 53 -15.86 -5.22 -8.68
N GLN A 54 -14.89 -5.28 -9.59
CA GLN A 54 -13.47 -5.20 -9.26
C GLN A 54 -12.92 -3.82 -9.61
N MET A 55 -12.14 -3.24 -8.70
CA MET A 55 -11.42 -2.00 -8.92
C MET A 55 -9.92 -2.25 -8.74
N ASP A 56 -9.13 -1.82 -9.72
CA ASP A 56 -7.68 -1.77 -9.61
C ASP A 56 -7.23 -0.32 -9.42
N VAL A 57 -6.52 -0.05 -8.33
CA VAL A 57 -6.07 1.30 -7.99
C VAL A 57 -4.69 1.54 -8.57
N LYS A 58 -4.60 2.47 -9.51
CA LYS A 58 -3.31 2.92 -10.05
C LYS A 58 -2.43 3.48 -8.93
N THR A 59 -1.18 3.02 -8.90
CA THR A 59 -0.13 3.51 -8.01
C THR A 59 -0.54 3.58 -6.54
N ALA A 60 -1.17 2.51 -6.03
CA ALA A 60 -1.72 2.43 -4.67
C ALA A 60 -0.78 2.96 -3.57
N PHE A 61 0.50 2.59 -3.58
CA PHE A 61 1.45 3.05 -2.56
C PHE A 61 1.70 4.56 -2.61
N LEU A 62 1.71 5.19 -3.78
CA LEU A 62 1.94 6.64 -3.90
C LEU A 62 0.78 7.47 -3.33
N ASN A 63 -0.39 6.85 -3.12
CA ASN A 63 -1.52 7.50 -2.49
C ASN A 63 -1.40 7.54 -0.95
N GLY A 64 -0.62 6.63 -0.36
CA GLY A 64 -0.34 6.61 1.08
C GLY A 64 0.49 7.80 1.52
N ARG A 65 0.11 8.39 2.66
CA ARG A 65 0.87 9.46 3.33
C ARG A 65 1.84 8.81 4.32
N LEU A 66 3.02 9.38 4.45
CA LEU A 66 3.97 8.96 5.49
C LEU A 66 3.68 9.77 6.75
N ASP A 67 3.58 9.08 7.88
CA ASP A 67 3.47 9.72 9.20
C ASP A 67 4.87 10.15 9.68
N GLU A 68 5.90 9.41 9.24
CA GLU A 68 7.29 9.58 9.60
C GLU A 68 8.11 10.30 8.52
N ASP A 69 9.16 11.00 8.95
CA ASP A 69 10.12 11.65 8.04
C ASP A 69 11.14 10.62 7.53
N ILE A 70 10.95 10.17 6.28
CA ILE A 70 11.83 9.16 5.66
C ILE A 70 12.68 9.81 4.59
N TYR A 71 13.98 9.55 4.66
CA TYR A 71 14.97 10.00 3.71
C TYR A 71 15.52 8.81 2.92
N MET A 72 15.85 9.05 1.66
CA MET A 72 16.50 8.07 0.80
C MET A 72 17.70 8.69 0.10
N GLU A 73 18.71 7.89 -0.20
CA GLU A 73 19.81 8.31 -1.07
C GLU A 73 19.28 8.73 -2.45
N GLN A 74 20.03 9.62 -3.10
CA GLN A 74 19.71 10.03 -4.46
C GLN A 74 19.76 8.81 -5.40
N PRO A 75 18.76 8.61 -6.27
CA PRO A 75 18.76 7.48 -7.19
C PRO A 75 19.96 7.53 -8.12
N GLU A 76 20.47 6.35 -8.48
CA GLU A 76 21.53 6.24 -9.49
C GLU A 76 21.09 6.90 -10.80
N GLY A 77 21.96 7.71 -11.39
CA GLY A 77 21.68 8.51 -12.59
C GLY A 77 20.90 9.82 -12.33
N TYR A 78 20.49 10.10 -11.09
CA TYR A 78 19.77 11.33 -10.70
C TYR A 78 20.48 12.12 -9.58
N VAL A 79 21.75 11.82 -9.30
CA VAL A 79 22.56 12.52 -8.30
C VAL A 79 22.86 13.94 -8.76
N ASP A 80 22.57 14.94 -7.92
CA ASP A 80 22.90 16.34 -8.18
C ASP A 80 24.44 16.55 -8.16
N PRO A 81 25.06 16.99 -9.28
CA PRO A 81 26.51 17.21 -9.33
C PRO A 81 27.01 18.28 -8.35
N LYS A 82 26.17 19.26 -8.02
CA LYS A 82 26.51 20.35 -7.09
C LYS A 82 26.37 19.91 -5.64
N TYR A 83 25.49 18.95 -5.37
CA TYR A 83 25.19 18.47 -4.01
C TYR A 83 25.11 16.93 -3.96
N PRO A 84 26.22 16.22 -4.20
CA PRO A 84 26.21 14.76 -4.32
C PRO A 84 25.82 14.06 -3.02
N ASN A 85 26.08 14.68 -1.87
CA ASN A 85 25.81 14.11 -0.54
C ASN A 85 24.41 14.44 0.00
N ARG A 86 23.52 15.03 -0.80
CA ARG A 86 22.13 15.24 -0.38
C ARG A 86 21.35 13.94 -0.41
N VAL A 87 20.27 13.93 0.37
CA VAL A 87 19.28 12.86 0.42
C VAL A 87 17.92 13.41 0.01
N CYS A 88 17.07 12.55 -0.55
CA CYS A 88 15.70 12.87 -0.93
C CYS A 88 14.76 12.59 0.25
N LYS A 89 13.97 13.57 0.66
CA LYS A 89 12.86 13.36 1.60
C LYS A 89 11.64 12.81 0.87
N LEU A 90 11.16 11.64 1.28
CA LEU A 90 9.95 11.04 0.72
C LEU A 90 8.70 11.79 1.18
N GLN A 91 7.89 12.25 0.23
CA GLN A 91 6.61 12.94 0.50
C GLN A 91 5.42 11.97 0.54
N ARG A 92 5.58 10.78 -0.03
CA ARG A 92 4.56 9.73 -0.17
C ARG A 92 5.22 8.38 0.08
N SER A 93 4.41 7.40 0.48
CA SER A 93 4.92 6.03 0.54
C SER A 93 5.26 5.52 -0.85
N ILE A 94 6.39 4.84 -0.98
CA ILE A 94 6.81 4.18 -2.22
C ILE A 94 6.91 2.67 -1.99
N TYR A 95 6.95 1.92 -3.08
CA TYR A 95 7.15 0.47 -3.00
C TYR A 95 8.48 0.16 -2.31
N GLY A 96 8.49 -0.92 -1.52
CA GLY A 96 9.67 -1.36 -0.78
C GLY A 96 9.81 -0.75 0.61
N LEU A 97 9.05 0.28 0.99
CA LEU A 97 8.96 0.68 2.39
C LEU A 97 8.16 -0.34 3.19
N LYS A 98 8.63 -0.69 4.39
CA LYS A 98 8.02 -1.69 5.27
C LYS A 98 6.58 -1.33 5.67
N GLN A 99 6.28 -0.05 5.80
CA GLN A 99 4.96 0.47 6.18
C GLN A 99 4.11 0.96 5.00
N ALA A 100 4.57 0.85 3.74
CA ALA A 100 3.83 1.37 2.57
C ALA A 100 2.42 0.80 2.45
N LEU A 101 2.29 -0.51 2.70
CA LEU A 101 1.02 -1.22 2.61
C LEU A 101 0.04 -0.76 3.70
N ARG A 102 0.52 -0.48 4.92
CA ARG A 102 -0.25 0.10 6.02
C ARG A 102 -0.76 1.49 5.67
N GLN A 103 0.13 2.35 5.19
CA GLN A 103 -0.21 3.74 4.86
C GLN A 103 -1.21 3.83 3.71
N TRP A 104 -1.10 2.94 2.73
CA TRP A 104 -2.13 2.78 1.71
C TRP A 104 -3.48 2.36 2.31
N ASN A 105 -3.50 1.35 3.18
CA ASN A 105 -4.76 0.86 3.77
C ASN A 105 -5.48 1.94 4.60
N LYS A 106 -4.74 2.69 5.44
CA LYS A 106 -5.29 3.83 6.18
C LYS A 106 -5.94 4.85 5.24
N ARG A 107 -5.20 5.23 4.18
CA ARG A 107 -5.70 6.18 3.17
C ARG A 107 -6.96 5.67 2.48
N PHE A 108 -6.97 4.40 2.09
CA PHE A 108 -8.11 3.79 1.44
C PHE A 108 -9.35 3.76 2.34
N ASP A 109 -9.19 3.41 3.62
CA ASP A 109 -10.27 3.42 4.61
C ASP A 109 -10.85 4.82 4.84
N GLU A 110 -10.00 5.84 4.98
CA GLU A 110 -10.44 7.24 5.08
C GLU A 110 -11.30 7.68 3.90
N GLU A 111 -10.91 7.30 2.68
CA GLU A 111 -11.60 7.72 1.47
C GLU A 111 -12.91 6.96 1.26
N ILE A 112 -12.94 5.65 1.52
CA ILE A 112 -14.16 4.84 1.44
C ILE A 112 -15.22 5.33 2.43
N LYS A 113 -14.82 5.71 3.65
CA LYS A 113 -15.72 6.31 4.66
C LYS A 113 -16.40 7.59 4.18
N LYS A 114 -15.76 8.37 3.30
CA LYS A 114 -16.31 9.62 2.78
C LYS A 114 -17.29 9.40 1.63
N CYS A 115 -17.05 8.38 0.80
CA CYS A 115 -17.80 8.17 -0.44
C CYS A 115 -18.80 6.99 -0.38
N THR A 116 -18.86 6.26 0.73
CA THR A 116 -19.70 5.06 0.85
C THR A 116 -20.57 5.12 2.10
N ARG A 117 -21.67 4.35 2.09
CA ARG A 117 -22.57 4.23 3.23
C ARG A 117 -21.84 3.71 4.48
N PRO A 118 -22.26 4.14 5.69
CA PRO A 118 -21.62 3.74 6.95
C PRO A 118 -21.55 2.23 7.18
N ASP A 119 -22.55 1.46 6.72
CA ASP A 119 -22.60 0.00 6.86
C ASP A 119 -21.50 -0.71 6.04
N VAL A 120 -21.23 -0.21 4.83
CA VAL A 120 -20.15 -0.74 3.97
C VAL A 120 -18.78 -0.37 4.54
N ALA A 121 -18.63 0.89 5.00
CA ALA A 121 -17.42 1.32 5.68
C ALA A 121 -17.15 0.51 6.95
N PHE A 122 -18.18 0.19 7.73
CA PHE A 122 -18.08 -0.67 8.91
C PHE A 122 -17.57 -2.07 8.56
N GLY A 123 -18.12 -2.70 7.52
CA GLY A 123 -17.66 -4.00 7.02
C GLY A 123 -16.18 -4.00 6.63
N GLN A 124 -15.73 -2.97 5.92
CA GLN A 124 -14.32 -2.79 5.57
C GLN A 124 -13.42 -2.65 6.82
N ASN A 125 -13.85 -1.88 7.81
CA ASN A 125 -13.10 -1.68 9.06
C ASN A 125 -13.00 -2.95 9.92
N LEU A 126 -14.07 -3.73 9.99
CA LEU A 126 -14.10 -4.98 10.76
C LEU A 126 -13.09 -5.98 10.20
N VAL A 127 -13.10 -6.12 8.88
CA VAL A 127 -12.19 -7.00 8.15
C VAL A 127 -10.76 -6.48 8.32
N SER A 128 -10.53 -5.16 8.15
CA SER A 128 -9.22 -4.51 8.37
C SER A 128 -8.63 -4.75 9.77
N ARG A 129 -9.41 -4.51 10.83
CA ARG A 129 -8.96 -4.63 12.24
C ARG A 129 -8.62 -6.05 12.68
N TYR A 130 -9.36 -7.07 12.23
CA TYR A 130 -9.09 -8.46 12.63
C TYR A 130 -7.69 -8.94 12.22
N GLN A 131 -7.08 -8.32 11.20
CA GLN A 131 -5.74 -8.67 10.71
C GLN A 131 -4.62 -7.75 11.23
N GLN A 132 -4.94 -6.66 11.94
CA GLN A 132 -3.93 -5.81 12.59
C GLN A 132 -3.38 -6.44 13.87
N ASN A 133 -4.09 -7.40 14.47
CA ASN A 133 -3.65 -8.09 15.68
C ASN A 133 -3.77 -9.62 15.51
N PRO A 134 -2.94 -10.26 14.68
CA PRO A 134 -3.06 -11.68 14.39
C PRO A 134 -2.59 -12.58 15.55
N GLY A 135 -2.27 -12.00 16.71
CA GLY A 135 -1.73 -12.69 17.88
C GLY A 135 -0.30 -13.20 17.66
N LYS A 136 0.33 -13.69 18.74
CA LYS A 136 1.69 -14.26 18.68
C LYS A 136 1.83 -15.51 17.80
N LEU A 137 0.72 -16.08 17.35
CA LEU A 137 0.64 -17.34 16.59
C LEU A 137 0.77 -17.16 15.07
N HIS A 138 0.83 -15.94 14.57
CA HIS A 138 0.95 -15.63 13.13
C HIS A 138 2.41 -15.47 12.67
N TRP A 139 3.36 -15.73 13.57
CA TRP A 139 4.81 -15.73 13.36
C TRP A 139 5.40 -17.00 13.96
#